data_AF-T0TIG0-F1
#
_entry.id   AF-T0TIG0-F1
#
_cell.length_a   1.000
_cell.length_b   1.000
_cell.length_c   1.000
_cell.angle_alpha   90.00
_cell.angle_beta   90.00
_cell.angle_gamma   90.00
#
_symmetry.space_group_name_H-M   'P 1'
#
loop_
_entity.id
_entity.type
_entity.pdbx_description
1 polymer ?
#
loop_
_entity_poly.entity_id
_entity_poly.type
_entity_poly.pdbx_seq_one_letter_code
_entity_poly.pdbx_strand_id
1 'polypeptide(L)'
;MFSGDSNLEIIDLEGFDTSEITNMANMFAGIKADILDVSKFDTRNVRNMAGMFDGAINLTNLDISKFSTDKVTDMALMFANLTKLEQLNVYPNC
;
A
#
# COMPACT_ATOMS: atom_id res chain seq x y z
N MET A 1 1.71 -2.09 10.15
CA MET A 1 2.04 -3.50 10.46
C MET A 1 3.48 -3.82 10.07
N PHE A 2 3.94 -3.38 8.90
CA PHE A 2 5.31 -3.59 8.40
C PHE A 2 6.15 -2.30 8.37
N SER A 3 5.73 -1.27 9.13
CA SER A 3 6.35 0.05 9.10
C SER A 3 7.81 -0.02 9.55
N GLY A 4 8.73 0.47 8.71
CA GLY A 4 10.16 0.54 8.98
C GLY A 4 10.88 -0.81 8.95
N ASP A 5 10.22 -1.89 8.51
CA ASP A 5 10.87 -3.18 8.40
C ASP A 5 11.82 -3.19 7.19
N SER A 6 13.10 -3.04 7.51
CA SER A 6 14.19 -2.91 6.54
C SER A 6 14.80 -4.24 6.11
N ASN A 7 14.32 -5.37 6.67
CA ASN A 7 14.79 -6.72 6.33
C ASN A 7 13.77 -7.51 5.51
N LEU A 8 12.52 -7.04 5.40
CA LEU A 8 11.51 -7.65 4.54
C LEU A 8 11.80 -7.33 3.07
N GLU A 9 12.53 -8.25 2.42
CA GLU A 9 12.72 -8.27 0.97
C GLU A 9 11.49 -8.83 0.24
N ILE A 10 10.78 -9.76 0.89
CA ILE A 10 9.55 -10.41 0.40
C ILE A 10 8.50 -10.34 1.51
N ILE A 11 7.30 -9.86 1.16
CA ILE A 11 6.15 -9.85 2.07
C ILE A 11 5.13 -10.85 1.55
N ASP A 12 4.96 -11.95 2.27
CA ASP A 12 3.87 -12.90 2.00
C ASP A 12 2.58 -12.42 2.69
N LEU A 13 1.56 -12.20 1.87
CA LEU A 13 0.23 -11.73 2.29
C LEU A 13 -0.85 -12.78 2.01
N GLU A 14 -0.46 -14.03 1.74
CA GLU A 14 -1.43 -15.11 1.55
C GLU A 14 -2.25 -15.34 2.82
N GLY A 15 -3.58 -15.36 2.67
CA GLY A 15 -4.51 -15.49 3.80
C GLY A 15 -4.68 -14.23 4.65
N PHE A 16 -4.07 -13.10 4.28
CA PHE A 16 -4.25 -11.84 4.98
C PHE A 16 -5.63 -11.23 4.68
N ASP A 17 -6.60 -11.48 5.55
CA ASP A 17 -7.96 -10.94 5.44
C ASP A 17 -8.01 -9.48 5.88
N THR A 18 -8.34 -8.59 4.95
CA THR A 18 -8.46 -7.15 5.20
C THR A 18 -9.91 -6.65 5.19
N SER A 19 -10.92 -7.53 5.08
CA SER A 19 -12.31 -7.12 4.83
C SER A 19 -12.88 -6.18 5.90
N GLU A 20 -12.44 -6.34 7.15
CA GLU A 20 -12.89 -5.53 8.29
C GLU A 20 -11.94 -4.40 8.67
N ILE A 21 -10.81 -4.24 7.96
CA ILE A 21 -9.84 -3.20 8.29
C ILE A 21 -10.38 -1.83 7.91
N THR A 22 -10.39 -0.91 8.88
CA THR A 22 -10.81 0.48 8.68
C THR A 22 -9.64 1.47 8.64
N ASN A 23 -8.45 1.06 9.07
CA ASN A 23 -7.26 1.90 9.12
C ASN A 23 -6.04 1.11 8.61
N MET A 24 -5.50 1.55 7.47
CA MET A 24 -4.29 1.02 6.83
C MET A 24 -3.14 2.04 6.86
N ALA A 25 -3.22 3.06 7.72
CA ALA A 25 -2.19 4.09 7.82
C ALA A 25 -0.82 3.48 8.12
N ASN A 26 0.20 3.95 7.39
CA ASN A 26 1.60 3.54 7.51
C ASN A 26 1.82 2.02 7.42
N MET A 27 0.91 1.26 6.79
CA MET A 27 0.98 -0.20 6.83
C MET A 27 2.30 -0.74 6.26
N PHE A 28 2.79 -0.11 5.20
CA PHE A 28 4.03 -0.42 4.47
C PHE A 28 5.00 0.77 4.43
N ALA A 29 4.89 1.72 5.36
CA ALA A 29 5.81 2.86 5.38
C ALA A 29 7.26 2.38 5.62
N GLY A 30 8.21 2.82 4.81
CA GLY A 30 9.63 2.55 5.01
C GLY A 30 10.09 1.12 4.70
N ILE A 31 9.24 0.29 4.06
CA ILE A 31 9.66 -1.06 3.67
C ILE A 31 10.76 -0.99 2.60
N LYS A 32 11.61 -2.02 2.56
CA LYS A 32 12.68 -2.15 1.56
C LYS A 32 12.43 -3.24 0.52
N ALA A 33 11.24 -3.82 0.48
CA ALA A 33 10.85 -4.77 -0.56
C ALA A 33 10.84 -4.09 -1.93
N ASP A 34 11.32 -4.82 -2.95
CA ASP A 34 11.28 -4.36 -4.34
C ASP A 34 9.90 -4.60 -4.98
N ILE A 35 9.19 -5.63 -4.50
CA ILE A 35 7.87 -6.06 -4.99
C ILE A 35 6.89 -6.09 -3.81
N LEU A 36 5.69 -5.56 -4.03
CA LEU A 36 4.59 -5.61 -3.07
C LEU A 36 3.28 -5.93 -3.81
N ASP A 37 2.72 -7.11 -3.54
CA ASP A 37 1.42 -7.52 -4.09
C ASP A 37 0.29 -7.21 -3.10
N VAL A 38 -0.49 -6.16 -3.39
CA VAL A 38 -1.69 -5.77 -2.63
C VAL A 38 -2.99 -6.10 -3.37
N SER A 39 -2.93 -6.93 -4.42
CA SER A 39 -4.09 -7.23 -5.27
C SER A 39 -5.25 -7.91 -4.53
N LYS A 40 -4.95 -8.60 -3.42
CA LYS A 40 -5.93 -9.29 -2.58
C LYS A 40 -6.55 -8.41 -1.49
N PHE A 41 -6.12 -7.15 -1.35
CA PHE A 41 -6.63 -6.28 -0.29
C PHE A 41 -8.06 -5.83 -0.59
N ASP A 42 -8.97 -6.18 0.31
CA ASP A 42 -10.28 -5.56 0.40
C ASP A 42 -10.16 -4.23 1.16
N THR A 43 -10.28 -3.11 0.45
CA THR A 43 -10.22 -1.77 1.04
C THR A 43 -11.58 -1.09 1.17
N ARG A 44 -12.69 -1.80 0.92
CA ARG A 44 -14.06 -1.22 0.86
C ARG A 44 -14.54 -0.62 2.18
N ASN A 45 -13.88 -0.94 3.30
CA ASN A 45 -14.19 -0.43 4.63
C ASN A 45 -13.13 0.53 5.18
N VAL A 46 -12.05 0.74 4.43
CA VAL A 46 -10.91 1.57 4.87
C VAL A 46 -11.32 3.05 4.85
N ARG A 47 -10.96 3.75 5.93
CA ARG A 47 -11.16 5.19 6.12
C ARG A 47 -9.85 5.97 6.16
N ASN A 48 -8.75 5.32 6.52
CA ASN A 48 -7.44 5.97 6.63
C ASN A 48 -6.37 5.14 5.89
N MET A 49 -5.70 5.76 4.92
CA MET A 49 -4.56 5.25 4.15
C MET A 49 -3.34 6.19 4.24
N ALA A 50 -3.31 7.07 5.24
CA ALA A 50 -2.22 8.04 5.42
C ALA A 50 -0.87 7.34 5.51
N GLY A 51 0.09 7.80 4.71
CA GLY A 51 1.46 7.29 4.69
C GLY A 51 1.58 5.80 4.37
N MET A 52 0.56 5.15 3.79
CA MET A 52 0.52 3.69 3.65
C MET A 52 1.78 3.11 2.99
N PHE A 53 2.36 3.81 2.00
CA PHE A 53 3.59 3.42 1.31
C PHE A 53 4.72 4.46 1.48
N ASP A 54 4.61 5.39 2.44
CA ASP A 54 5.60 6.46 2.61
C ASP A 54 7.01 5.89 2.82
N GLY A 55 7.96 6.28 1.99
CA GLY A 55 9.36 5.86 2.14
C GLY A 55 9.63 4.42 1.76
N ALA A 56 8.75 3.75 1.02
CA ALA A 56 9.04 2.46 0.38
C ALA A 56 9.99 2.65 -0.83
N ILE A 57 11.22 3.07 -0.55
CA ILE A 57 12.21 3.59 -1.52
C ILE A 57 12.65 2.59 -2.60
N ASN A 58 12.36 1.30 -2.41
CA ASN A 58 12.77 0.23 -3.31
C ASN A 58 11.67 -0.21 -4.29
N LEU A 59 10.40 0.14 -4.04
CA LEU A 59 9.32 -0.22 -4.95
C LEU A 59 9.51 0.43 -6.32
N THR A 60 9.50 -0.40 -7.36
CA THR A 60 9.59 0.05 -8.76
C THR A 60 8.21 0.06 -9.45
N ASN A 61 7.31 -0.83 -9.01
CA ASN A 61 5.93 -0.91 -9.50
C ASN A 61 4.96 -1.08 -8.32
N LEU A 62 3.85 -0.36 -8.36
CA LEU A 62 2.77 -0.47 -7.38
C LEU A 62 1.42 -0.47 -8.09
N ASP A 63 0.70 -1.58 -7.97
CA ASP A 63 -0.67 -1.72 -8.48
C ASP A 63 -1.68 -1.65 -7.34
N ILE A 64 -2.44 -0.56 -7.31
CA ILE A 64 -3.55 -0.33 -6.38
C ILE A 64 -4.88 -0.17 -7.13
N SER A 65 -4.97 -0.62 -8.38
CA SER A 65 -6.17 -0.50 -9.22
C SER A 65 -7.41 -1.21 -8.65
N LYS A 66 -7.21 -2.07 -7.64
CA LYS A 66 -8.29 -2.78 -6.91
C LYS A 66 -8.74 -2.07 -5.64
N PHE A 67 -8.06 -1.01 -5.22
CA PHE A 67 -8.43 -0.30 -4.00
C PHE A 67 -9.73 0.48 -4.22
N SER A 68 -10.75 0.19 -3.41
CA SER A 68 -11.89 1.10 -3.22
C SER A 68 -11.46 2.21 -2.26
N THR A 69 -11.66 3.46 -2.72
CA THR A 69 -11.34 4.66 -1.95
C THR A 69 -12.58 5.45 -1.53
N ASP A 70 -13.78 4.92 -1.78
CA ASP A 70 -15.06 5.64 -1.62
C ASP A 70 -15.34 6.10 -0.17
N LYS A 71 -14.75 5.41 0.80
CA LYS A 71 -14.90 5.72 2.23
C LYS A 71 -13.65 6.34 2.86
N VAL A 72 -12.58 6.52 2.09
CA VAL A 72 -11.30 7.01 2.61
C VAL A 72 -11.39 8.51 2.84
N THR A 73 -11.09 8.93 4.06
CA THR A 73 -11.08 10.34 4.48
C THR A 73 -9.68 10.91 4.61
N ASP A 74 -8.65 10.06 4.67
CA ASP A 74 -7.26 10.47 4.80
C ASP A 74 -6.33 9.61 3.92
N MET A 75 -5.59 10.26 3.03
CA MET A 75 -4.54 9.70 2.18
C MET A 75 -3.27 10.56 2.22
N ALA A 76 -3.11 11.39 3.25
CA ALA A 76 -1.95 12.26 3.38
C ALA A 76 -0.66 11.45 3.28
N LEU A 77 0.30 11.90 2.47
CA LEU A 77 1.61 11.26 2.30
C LEU A 77 1.57 9.80 1.82
N MET A 78 0.44 9.29 1.30
CA MET A 78 0.28 7.87 0.92
C MET A 78 1.40 7.34 0.00
N PHE A 79 1.92 8.19 -0.88
CA PHE A 79 3.00 7.89 -1.84
C PHE A 79 4.24 8.78 -1.65
N ALA A 80 4.41 9.37 -0.46
CA ALA A 80 5.60 10.19 -0.19
C ALA A 80 6.87 9.34 -0.25
N ASN A 81 7.98 9.94 -0.69
CA ASN A 81 9.31 9.32 -0.67
C ASN A 81 9.44 7.97 -1.42
N LEU A 82 8.61 7.72 -2.44
CA LEU A 82 8.73 6.56 -3.34
C LEU A 82 9.77 6.80 -4.44
N THR A 83 11.04 6.90 -4.06
CA THR A 83 12.11 7.44 -4.92
C THR A 83 12.46 6.61 -6.16
N LYS A 84 12.10 5.32 -6.20
CA LYS A 84 12.36 4.41 -7.34
C LYS A 84 11.10 4.00 -8.10
N LEU A 85 9.93 4.54 -7.76
CA LEU A 85 8.69 4.12 -8.39
C LEU A 85 8.66 4.59 -9.85
N GLU A 86 8.57 3.64 -10.77
CA GLU A 86 8.48 3.90 -12.21
C GLU A 86 7.03 3.81 -12.69
N GLN A 87 6.23 2.94 -12.08
CA GLN A 87 4.84 2.71 -12.45
C GLN A 87 3.92 2.69 -11.22
N LEU A 88 2.84 3.46 -11.30
CA LEU A 88 1.73 3.46 -10.35
C LEU A 88 0.43 3.20 -11.12
N ASN A 89 -0.24 2.08 -10.83
CA ASN A 89 -1.53 1.75 -11.42
C ASN A 89 -2.67 2.05 -10.43
N VAL A 90 -3.54 3.01 -10.76
CA VAL A 90 -4.58 3.55 -9.84
C VAL A 90 -6.03 3.29 -10.27
N TYR A 91 -6.28 2.85 -11.51
CA TYR A 91 -7.61 2.55 -12.01
C TYR A 91 -7.51 1.42 -13.04
N PRO A 92 -8.50 0.53 -13.17
CA PRO A 92 -8.59 -0.29 -14.36
C PRO A 92 -8.80 0.67 -15.55
N ASN A 93 -7.82 0.68 -16.46
CA ASN A 93 -7.84 1.41 -17.72
C ASN A 93 -9.28 1.47 -18.30
N CYS A 94 -9.76 2.69 -18.55
CA CYS A 94 -10.86 2.89 -19.49
C CYS A 94 -10.46 2.39 -20.89
#